data_AF-B8LD34-F1
#
_entry.id   AF-B8LD34-F1
#
_cell.length_a   1.000
_cell.length_b   1.000
_cell.length_c   1.000
_cell.angle_alpha   90.00
_cell.angle_beta   90.00
_cell.angle_gamma   90.00
#
_symmetry.space_group_name_H-M   'P 1'
#
loop_
_entity.id
_entity.type
_entity.pdbx_description
1 polymer ?
#
loop_
_entity_poly.entity_id
_entity_poly.type
_entity_poly.pdbx_seq_one_letter_code
_entity_poly.pdbx_strand_id
1 'polypeptide(L)'
;TFDLLAPNAVAPFSYHGFCEAVSHYNSHHAEKIFRMGSYQQRLSEIAAFMGMASHETNSFIASREYLACGDNTKYVKQVEASGPLEGRMKANDIFFGRGSIQLSHNFNYIRTSATMTGDERTFCSQPEMVATVESYSWGVGLYLWMDHMNKEGMTSHISVLEGDFGSALNIVNGGSEC
;
A
#
# COMPACT_ATOMS: atom_id res chain seq x y z
N THR A 1 13.73 15.23 8.63
CA THR A 1 14.03 14.24 7.58
C THR A 1 13.12 13.04 7.77
N PHE A 2 13.08 12.09 6.83
CA PHE A 2 12.29 10.86 6.96
C PHE A 2 12.61 10.11 8.26
N ASP A 3 13.88 10.07 8.67
CA ASP A 3 14.33 9.43 9.91
C ASP A 3 13.73 10.03 11.19
N LEU A 4 13.27 11.29 11.15
CA LEU A 4 12.55 11.89 12.28
C LEU A 4 11.08 11.43 12.33
N LEU A 5 10.48 11.13 11.17
CA LEU A 5 9.11 10.64 11.06
C LEU A 5 9.02 9.13 11.32
N ALA A 6 10.03 8.39 10.87
CA ALA A 6 10.06 6.94 10.88
C ALA A 6 11.40 6.39 11.42
N PRO A 7 11.75 6.67 12.69
CA PRO A 7 13.08 6.36 13.25
C PRO A 7 13.39 4.87 13.32
N ASN A 8 12.35 4.02 13.30
CA ASN A 8 12.48 2.57 13.38
C ASN A 8 12.12 1.88 12.07
N ALA A 9 11.95 2.62 10.97
CA ALA A 9 11.57 2.04 9.69
C ALA A 9 12.53 0.90 9.30
N VAL A 10 11.95 -0.19 8.81
CA VAL A 10 12.71 -1.35 8.35
C VAL A 10 12.53 -1.53 6.85
N ALA A 11 13.44 -2.27 6.22
CA ALA A 11 13.30 -2.64 4.82
C ALA A 11 11.91 -3.27 4.56
N PRO A 12 11.20 -2.85 3.51
CA PRO A 12 11.69 -2.07 2.36
C PRO A 12 11.39 -0.56 2.44
N PHE A 13 10.97 -0.04 3.59
CA PHE A 13 10.58 1.37 3.73
C PHE A 13 11.80 2.27 3.93
N SER A 14 12.32 2.79 2.82
CA SER A 14 13.40 3.79 2.82
C SER A 14 12.94 5.12 2.20
N TYR A 15 13.62 6.21 2.55
CA TYR A 15 13.40 7.52 1.90
C TYR A 15 13.76 7.47 0.40
N HIS A 16 14.80 6.72 0.04
CA HIS A 16 15.23 6.57 -1.35
C HIS A 16 14.13 5.89 -2.18
N GLY A 17 13.60 4.75 -1.72
CA GLY A 17 12.52 4.05 -2.37
C GLY A 17 11.24 4.88 -2.49
N PHE A 18 10.93 5.71 -1.48
CA PHE A 18 9.81 6.66 -1.55
C PHE A 18 10.03 7.68 -2.69
N CYS A 19 11.22 8.28 -2.76
CA CYS A 19 11.55 9.22 -3.83
C CYS A 19 11.54 8.57 -5.22
N GLU A 20 12.02 7.34 -5.35
CA GLU A 20 11.96 6.60 -6.61
C GLU A 20 10.51 6.34 -7.04
N ALA A 21 9.66 5.88 -6.12
CA ALA A 21 8.24 5.63 -6.40
C ALA A 21 7.50 6.91 -6.82
N VAL A 22 7.73 8.02 -6.12
CA VAL A 22 7.17 9.34 -6.48
C VAL A 22 7.67 9.80 -7.85
N SER A 23 8.97 9.64 -8.13
CA SER A 23 9.55 10.02 -9.43
C SER A 23 8.97 9.17 -10.56
N HIS A 24 8.85 7.86 -10.34
CA HIS A 24 8.26 6.94 -11.29
C HIS A 24 6.82 7.32 -11.63
N TYR A 25 5.97 7.52 -10.61
CA TYR A 25 4.58 7.96 -10.81
C TYR A 25 4.53 9.28 -11.59
N ASN A 26 5.28 10.29 -11.13
CA ASN A 26 5.27 11.61 -11.74
C ASN A 26 5.86 11.66 -13.16
N SER A 27 6.68 10.69 -13.58
CA SER A 27 7.19 10.64 -14.95
C SER A 27 6.16 10.15 -15.97
N HIS A 28 5.12 9.42 -15.53
CA HIS A 28 4.13 8.79 -16.40
C HIS A 28 2.73 9.44 -16.37
N HIS A 29 2.44 10.31 -15.38
CA HIS A 29 1.09 10.87 -15.19
C HIS A 29 1.09 12.39 -15.37
N ALA A 30 0.04 12.96 -15.95
CA ALA A 30 -0.09 14.42 -16.09
C ALA A 30 -0.31 15.08 -14.73
N GLU A 31 -1.24 14.54 -13.93
CA GLU A 31 -1.47 14.90 -12.55
C GLU A 31 -0.36 14.34 -11.66
N LYS A 32 0.22 15.19 -10.82
CA LYS A 32 1.47 14.88 -10.12
C LYS A 32 1.26 14.70 -8.63
N ILE A 33 1.53 13.52 -8.10
CA ILE A 33 1.51 13.30 -6.65
C ILE A 33 2.50 14.25 -5.95
N PHE A 34 2.03 14.92 -4.89
CA PHE A 34 2.78 15.89 -4.09
C PHE A 34 3.30 17.13 -4.84
N ARG A 35 2.81 17.41 -6.05
CA ARG A 35 3.22 18.58 -6.84
C ARG A 35 2.05 19.43 -7.37
N MET A 36 0.82 19.17 -6.93
CA MET A 36 -0.37 19.96 -7.28
C MET A 36 -0.70 20.99 -6.20
N GLY A 37 -1.31 22.12 -6.60
CA GLY A 37 -1.78 23.15 -5.68
C GLY A 37 -0.69 24.02 -5.04
N SER A 38 -1.05 24.70 -3.95
CA SER A 38 -0.18 25.59 -3.17
C SER A 38 0.94 24.84 -2.45
N TYR A 39 1.93 25.57 -1.92
CA TYR A 39 2.98 24.97 -1.10
C TYR A 39 2.40 24.24 0.13
N GLN A 40 1.41 24.84 0.79
CA GLN A 40 0.73 24.29 1.95
C GLN A 40 -0.04 23.02 1.58
N GLN A 41 -0.77 23.00 0.45
CA GLN A 41 -1.48 21.80 0.00
C GLN A 41 -0.52 20.64 -0.27
N ARG A 42 0.61 20.88 -0.93
CA ARG A 42 1.63 19.85 -1.19
C ARG A 42 2.22 19.28 0.11
N LEU A 43 2.48 20.14 1.09
CA LEU A 43 2.94 19.70 2.41
C LEU A 43 1.88 18.88 3.14
N SER A 44 0.62 19.32 3.11
CA SER A 44 -0.49 18.60 3.72
C SER A 44 -0.70 17.24 3.06
N GLU A 45 -0.57 17.14 1.73
CA GLU A 45 -0.70 15.89 1.00
C GLU A 45 0.39 14.87 1.39
N ILE A 46 1.66 15.30 1.45
CA ILE A 46 2.77 14.44 1.89
C ILE A 46 2.53 14.00 3.35
N ALA A 47 2.12 14.92 4.22
CA ALA A 47 1.88 14.61 5.63
C ALA A 47 0.71 13.64 5.82
N ALA A 48 -0.37 13.82 5.06
CA ALA A 48 -1.54 12.94 5.07
C ALA A 48 -1.17 11.53 4.60
N PHE A 49 -0.50 11.41 3.45
CA PHE A 49 -0.06 10.13 2.93
C PHE A 49 0.89 9.42 3.91
N MET A 50 1.89 10.13 4.44
CA MET A 50 2.84 9.55 5.40
C MET A 50 2.18 9.14 6.71
N GLY A 51 1.22 9.93 7.20
CA GLY A 51 0.44 9.60 8.40
C GLY A 51 -0.37 8.32 8.21
N MET A 52 -1.05 8.18 7.08
CA MET A 52 -1.82 6.98 6.75
C MET A 52 -0.90 5.78 6.51
N ALA A 53 0.16 5.92 5.71
CA ALA A 53 1.10 4.83 5.48
C ALA A 53 1.78 4.39 6.79
N SER A 54 2.08 5.32 7.69
CA SER A 54 2.57 5.02 9.05
C SER A 54 1.53 4.26 9.87
N HIS A 55 0.24 4.61 9.77
CA HIS A 55 -0.82 3.88 10.48
C HIS A 55 -0.90 2.42 10.00
N GLU A 56 -1.00 2.21 8.69
CA GLU A 56 -1.17 0.90 8.06
C GLU A 56 0.02 -0.04 8.27
N THR A 57 1.23 0.50 8.40
CA THR A 57 2.47 -0.30 8.44
C THR A 57 3.08 -0.39 9.84
N ASN A 58 2.31 -0.04 10.88
CA ASN A 58 2.81 0.07 12.24
C ASN A 58 4.09 0.93 12.29
N SER A 59 4.02 2.18 11.84
CA SER A 59 5.17 3.09 11.72
C SER A 59 6.32 2.53 10.89
N PHE A 60 6.00 1.94 9.74
CA PHE A 60 6.96 1.40 8.77
C PHE A 60 7.81 0.23 9.29
N ILE A 61 7.32 -0.52 10.27
CA ILE A 61 7.96 -1.79 10.70
C ILE A 61 7.29 -3.04 10.14
N ALA A 62 6.09 -2.91 9.58
CA ALA A 62 5.32 -4.01 8.99
C ALA A 62 5.09 -3.77 7.49
N SER A 63 5.92 -4.40 6.65
CA SER A 63 5.71 -4.42 5.20
C SER A 63 4.68 -5.47 4.76
N ARG A 64 4.20 -6.26 5.71
CA ARG A 64 3.22 -7.33 5.55
C ARG A 64 2.31 -7.35 6.76
N GLU A 65 1.10 -7.81 6.56
CA GLU A 65 0.17 -8.13 7.62
C GLU A 65 0.80 -9.16 8.58
N TYR A 66 0.81 -8.87 9.88
CA TYR A 66 1.45 -9.74 10.89
C TYR A 66 0.87 -11.16 10.91
N LEU A 67 -0.44 -11.27 10.67
CA LEU A 67 -1.21 -12.50 10.80
C LEU A 67 -1.84 -12.92 9.48
N ALA A 68 -1.09 -12.83 8.38
CA ALA A 68 -1.48 -13.30 7.04
C ALA A 68 -2.10 -14.72 6.99
N CYS A 69 -1.83 -15.57 7.99
CA CYS A 69 -2.43 -16.89 8.17
C CYS A 69 -2.95 -17.14 9.60
N GLY A 70 -3.06 -16.10 10.44
CA GLY A 70 -2.97 -16.22 11.89
C GLY A 70 -4.19 -15.77 12.69
N ASP A 71 -5.18 -15.11 12.08
CA ASP A 71 -6.30 -14.50 12.85
C ASP A 71 -7.27 -15.54 13.47
N ASN A 72 -6.97 -16.83 13.32
CA ASN A 72 -7.40 -17.86 14.25
C ASN A 72 -6.28 -18.87 14.51
N THR A 73 -5.57 -18.71 15.63
CA THR A 73 -4.56 -19.67 16.12
C THR A 73 -5.10 -21.07 16.41
N LYS A 74 -6.42 -21.29 16.28
CA LYS A 74 -7.05 -22.61 16.33
C LYS A 74 -6.82 -23.46 15.07
N TYR A 75 -6.41 -22.91 13.93
CA TYR A 75 -6.49 -23.65 12.66
C TYR A 75 -5.20 -23.78 11.81
N VAL A 76 -4.07 -23.15 12.15
CA VAL A 76 -2.88 -23.16 11.25
C VAL A 76 -1.58 -23.58 11.95
N LYS A 77 -1.18 -24.87 11.78
CA LYS A 77 0.14 -25.50 12.08
C LYS A 77 0.81 -26.14 10.85
N GLN A 78 2.12 -26.01 10.64
CA GLN A 78 2.87 -26.61 9.51
C GLN A 78 2.53 -28.10 9.26
N VAL A 79 2.45 -28.53 7.99
CA VAL A 79 2.06 -29.91 7.63
C VAL A 79 2.51 -30.44 6.28
N GLU A 80 2.60 -31.77 6.27
CA GLU A 80 2.87 -32.68 5.16
C GLU A 80 1.88 -32.56 3.98
N ALA A 81 2.38 -32.76 2.76
CA ALA A 81 1.66 -32.58 1.49
C ALA A 81 0.54 -33.60 1.21
N SER A 82 0.44 -34.67 2.01
CA SER A 82 -0.69 -35.59 2.02
C SER A 82 -0.94 -36.05 3.46
N GLY A 83 -2.20 -36.06 3.89
CA GLY A 83 -2.57 -36.37 5.26
C GLY A 83 -3.49 -35.30 5.86
N PRO A 84 -3.71 -35.30 7.19
CA PRO A 84 -4.82 -34.60 7.87
C PRO A 84 -4.94 -33.09 7.71
N LEU A 85 -4.02 -32.41 7.01
CA LEU A 85 -4.04 -30.97 6.76
C LEU A 85 -3.87 -30.62 5.26
N GLU A 86 -4.37 -31.49 4.40
CA GLU A 86 -4.75 -31.22 3.01
C GLU A 86 -5.61 -29.93 2.93
N GLY A 87 -5.31 -29.03 1.98
CA GLY A 87 -6.09 -27.79 1.75
C GLY A 87 -5.46 -26.46 2.19
N ARG A 88 -4.14 -26.41 2.46
CA ARG A 88 -3.45 -25.15 2.77
C ARG A 88 -2.76 -24.52 1.57
N MET A 89 -2.84 -23.19 1.47
CA MET A 89 -2.28 -22.36 0.41
C MET A 89 -0.97 -21.71 0.89
N LYS A 90 0.05 -21.58 0.03
CA LYS A 90 1.27 -20.86 0.41
C LYS A 90 0.90 -19.40 0.68
N ALA A 91 1.54 -18.76 1.67
CA ALA A 91 1.28 -17.35 1.96
C ALA A 91 1.51 -16.44 0.73
N ASN A 92 2.50 -16.75 -0.10
CA ASN A 92 2.73 -16.02 -1.36
C ASN A 92 1.65 -16.27 -2.44
N ASP A 93 0.77 -17.25 -2.26
CA ASP A 93 -0.37 -17.47 -3.15
C ASP A 93 -1.64 -16.74 -2.62
N ILE A 94 -1.53 -16.03 -1.49
CA ILE A 94 -2.60 -15.28 -0.83
C ILE A 94 -2.34 -13.76 -0.92
N PHE A 95 -3.41 -13.01 -1.22
CA PHE A 95 -3.40 -11.56 -1.39
C PHE A 95 -3.75 -10.81 -0.10
N PHE A 96 -3.02 -11.09 0.97
CA PHE A 96 -3.09 -10.36 2.25
C PHE A 96 -2.34 -9.01 2.17
N GLY A 97 -2.44 -8.21 3.23
CA GLY A 97 -1.87 -6.86 3.28
C GLY A 97 -0.35 -6.82 3.05
N ARG A 98 0.10 -6.06 2.04
CA ARG A 98 1.52 -5.77 1.79
C ARG A 98 1.76 -4.31 1.41
N GLY A 99 2.99 -3.84 1.63
CA GLY A 99 3.43 -2.50 1.22
C GLY A 99 2.84 -1.38 2.07
N SER A 100 2.96 -0.14 1.59
CA SER A 100 2.79 1.07 2.38
C SER A 100 1.35 1.34 2.82
N ILE A 101 0.36 0.64 2.28
CA ILE A 101 -1.05 0.78 2.70
C ILE A 101 -1.73 -0.58 2.95
N GLN A 102 -0.91 -1.63 3.12
CA GLN A 102 -1.42 -3.00 3.29
C GLN A 102 -2.37 -3.42 2.14
N LEU A 103 -1.89 -3.27 0.90
CA LEU A 103 -2.61 -3.68 -0.32
C LEU A 103 -3.13 -5.11 -0.13
N SER A 104 -4.45 -5.25 -0.19
CA SER A 104 -5.17 -6.49 0.09
C SER A 104 -6.15 -6.82 -1.02
N HIS A 105 -6.51 -8.10 -1.15
CA HIS A 105 -7.40 -8.68 -2.16
C HIS A 105 -6.80 -8.78 -3.58
N ASN A 106 -7.06 -9.91 -4.23
CA ASN A 106 -6.56 -10.24 -5.56
C ASN A 106 -6.84 -9.16 -6.61
N PHE A 107 -8.04 -8.57 -6.61
CA PHE A 107 -8.41 -7.55 -7.60
C PHE A 107 -7.58 -6.25 -7.46
N ASN A 108 -7.15 -5.90 -6.24
CA ASN A 108 -6.28 -4.75 -6.05
C ASN A 108 -4.85 -5.07 -6.51
N TYR A 109 -4.35 -6.28 -6.25
CA TYR A 109 -3.07 -6.74 -6.80
C TYR A 109 -3.07 -6.74 -8.33
N ILE A 110 -4.13 -7.21 -8.98
CA ILE A 110 -4.26 -7.20 -10.46
C ILE A 110 -4.19 -5.77 -10.99
N ARG A 111 -5.02 -4.86 -10.44
CA ARG A 111 -5.12 -3.47 -10.90
C ARG A 111 -3.80 -2.73 -10.69
N THR A 112 -3.23 -2.80 -9.49
CA THR A 112 -1.94 -2.15 -9.19
C THR A 112 -0.82 -2.76 -10.02
N SER A 113 -0.80 -4.08 -10.25
CA SER A 113 0.19 -4.73 -11.10
C SER A 113 0.15 -4.19 -12.53
N ALA A 114 -1.04 -4.08 -13.12
CA ALA A 114 -1.23 -3.53 -14.46
C ALA A 114 -0.73 -2.08 -14.54
N THR A 115 -1.11 -1.22 -13.59
CA THR A 115 -0.73 0.19 -13.59
C THR A 115 0.77 0.41 -13.31
N MET A 116 1.35 -0.39 -12.41
CA MET A 116 2.74 -0.23 -11.96
C MET A 116 3.76 -0.85 -12.87
N THR A 117 3.42 -1.99 -13.49
CA THR A 117 4.38 -2.84 -14.19
C THR A 117 4.05 -3.02 -15.66
N GLY A 118 2.85 -2.64 -16.09
CA GLY A 118 2.34 -2.91 -17.44
C GLY A 118 1.89 -4.35 -17.66
N ASP A 119 2.00 -5.23 -16.66
CA ASP A 119 1.49 -6.61 -16.69
C ASP A 119 0.65 -6.88 -15.43
N GLU A 120 -0.61 -7.27 -15.62
CA GLU A 120 -1.55 -7.62 -14.54
C GLU A 120 -1.09 -8.81 -13.69
N ARG A 121 -0.15 -9.62 -14.20
CA ARG A 121 0.31 -10.87 -13.56
C ARG A 121 1.53 -10.70 -12.69
N THR A 122 2.25 -9.58 -12.76
CA THR A 122 3.51 -9.38 -12.02
C THR A 122 3.32 -9.58 -10.52
N PHE A 123 2.37 -8.87 -9.91
CA PHE A 123 2.08 -9.04 -8.48
C PHE A 123 1.19 -10.23 -8.18
N CYS A 124 0.47 -10.79 -9.15
CA CYS A 124 -0.26 -12.06 -8.95
C CYS A 124 0.67 -13.27 -8.89
N SER A 125 1.75 -13.25 -9.67
CA SER A 125 2.73 -14.34 -9.73
C SER A 125 3.76 -14.22 -8.62
N GLN A 126 4.08 -12.99 -8.19
CA GLN A 126 5.09 -12.70 -7.18
C GLN A 126 4.62 -11.58 -6.22
N PRO A 127 3.55 -11.79 -5.43
CA PRO A 127 3.01 -10.75 -4.55
C PRO A 127 4.00 -10.32 -3.46
N GLU A 128 4.97 -11.16 -3.08
CA GLU A 128 6.04 -10.78 -2.16
C GLU A 128 6.87 -9.56 -2.63
N MET A 129 6.90 -9.25 -3.92
CA MET A 129 7.58 -8.05 -4.42
C MET A 129 6.99 -6.76 -3.82
N VAL A 130 5.69 -6.75 -3.51
CA VAL A 130 5.00 -5.62 -2.85
C VAL A 130 5.50 -5.40 -1.42
N ALA A 131 6.14 -6.38 -0.79
CA ALA A 131 6.68 -6.29 0.57
C ALA A 131 8.21 -6.34 0.65
N THR A 132 8.91 -6.39 -0.49
CA THR A 132 10.38 -6.54 -0.54
C THR A 132 11.09 -5.56 -1.47
N VAL A 133 10.43 -5.09 -2.53
CA VAL A 133 11.01 -4.12 -3.46
C VAL A 133 10.55 -2.73 -3.06
N GLU A 134 11.49 -1.85 -2.68
CA GLU A 134 11.16 -0.54 -2.09
C GLU A 134 10.22 0.30 -2.97
N SER A 135 10.51 0.36 -4.26
CA SER A 135 9.69 1.12 -5.22
C SER A 135 8.27 0.55 -5.36
N TYR A 136 8.10 -0.77 -5.23
CA TYR A 136 6.77 -1.39 -5.26
C TYR A 136 6.06 -1.25 -3.92
N SER A 137 6.76 -1.43 -2.80
CA SER A 137 6.20 -1.27 -1.47
C SER A 137 5.66 0.13 -1.22
N TRP A 138 6.37 1.17 -1.67
CA TRP A 138 5.85 2.54 -1.66
C TRP A 138 4.83 2.78 -2.75
N GLY A 139 5.13 2.30 -3.96
CA GLY A 139 4.33 2.60 -5.14
C GLY A 139 2.87 2.16 -4.99
N VAL A 140 2.60 0.96 -4.48
CA VAL A 140 1.20 0.48 -4.33
C VAL A 140 0.33 1.47 -3.54
N GLY A 141 0.90 2.14 -2.53
CA GLY A 141 0.19 3.17 -1.80
C GLY A 141 -0.01 4.45 -2.57
N LEU A 142 1.00 4.90 -3.30
CA LEU A 142 0.89 6.08 -4.16
C LEU A 142 -0.17 5.86 -5.25
N TYR A 143 -0.21 4.67 -5.85
CA TYR A 143 -1.22 4.34 -6.86
C TYR A 143 -2.63 4.31 -6.25
N LEU A 144 -2.84 3.68 -5.10
CA LEU A 144 -4.16 3.73 -4.46
C LEU A 144 -4.55 5.15 -4.06
N TRP A 145 -3.60 5.95 -3.57
CA TRP A 145 -3.84 7.35 -3.21
C TRP A 145 -4.31 8.21 -4.40
N MET A 146 -3.80 7.93 -5.59
CA MET A 146 -4.08 8.69 -6.80
C MET A 146 -5.24 8.13 -7.63
N ASP A 147 -5.46 6.80 -7.62
CA ASP A 147 -6.39 6.13 -8.55
C ASP A 147 -7.59 5.47 -7.87
N HIS A 148 -7.51 5.13 -6.58
CA HIS A 148 -8.62 4.48 -5.90
C HIS A 148 -9.74 5.50 -5.63
N MET A 149 -10.97 5.09 -5.96
CA MET A 149 -12.16 5.91 -5.83
C MET A 149 -13.26 5.11 -5.14
N ASN A 150 -13.79 5.64 -4.04
CA ASN A 150 -15.05 5.16 -3.45
C ASN A 150 -16.28 5.92 -3.97
N LYS A 151 -16.04 7.07 -4.63
CA LYS A 151 -17.00 7.92 -5.31
C LYS A 151 -16.37 8.44 -6.59
N GLU A 152 -17.15 8.50 -7.67
CA GLU A 152 -16.67 8.94 -8.98
C GLU A 152 -16.00 10.33 -8.90
N GLY A 153 -14.78 10.42 -9.43
CA GLY A 153 -14.00 11.66 -9.46
C GLY A 153 -13.35 12.06 -8.13
N MET A 154 -13.43 11.23 -7.09
CA MET A 154 -12.84 11.52 -5.78
C MET A 154 -11.81 10.46 -5.40
N THR A 155 -10.55 10.89 -5.32
CA THR A 155 -9.40 10.10 -4.87
C THR A 155 -8.85 10.71 -3.59
N SER A 156 -8.03 9.97 -2.83
CA SER A 156 -7.41 10.50 -1.62
C SER A 156 -6.55 11.74 -1.91
N HIS A 157 -5.89 11.78 -3.07
CA HIS A 157 -5.21 12.96 -3.61
C HIS A 157 -6.12 14.19 -3.66
N ILE A 158 -7.26 14.07 -4.34
CA ILE A 158 -8.21 15.17 -4.53
C ILE A 158 -8.78 15.61 -3.18
N SER A 159 -9.20 14.67 -2.33
CA SER A 159 -9.75 14.97 -1.00
C SER A 159 -8.78 15.78 -0.15
N VAL A 160 -7.49 15.42 -0.11
CA VAL A 160 -6.51 16.18 0.69
C VAL A 160 -6.19 17.54 0.08
N LEU A 161 -6.16 17.67 -1.25
CA LEU A 161 -6.02 18.98 -1.90
C LEU A 161 -7.19 19.91 -1.57
N GLU A 162 -8.38 19.38 -1.36
CA GLU A 162 -9.57 20.11 -0.90
C GLU A 162 -9.59 20.34 0.62
N GLY A 163 -8.60 19.83 1.36
CA GLY A 163 -8.48 20.01 2.80
C GLY A 163 -9.26 19.00 3.64
N ASP A 164 -9.70 17.89 3.03
CA ASP A 164 -10.47 16.84 3.69
C ASP A 164 -9.67 15.55 3.85
N PHE A 165 -8.96 15.44 4.96
CA PHE A 165 -8.26 14.21 5.32
C PHE A 165 -9.21 13.05 5.69
N GLY A 166 -10.40 13.35 6.22
CA GLY A 166 -11.38 12.33 6.60
C GLY A 166 -11.92 11.59 5.38
N SER A 167 -12.22 12.31 4.30
CA SER A 167 -12.60 11.70 3.02
C SER A 167 -11.47 10.85 2.43
N ALA A 168 -10.22 11.31 2.54
CA ALA A 168 -9.06 10.55 2.08
C ALA A 168 -8.89 9.23 2.85
N LEU A 169 -9.12 9.24 4.17
CA LEU A 169 -9.12 8.04 5.02
C LEU A 169 -10.29 7.10 4.66
N ASN A 170 -11.49 7.66 4.47
CA ASN A 170 -12.68 6.90 4.11
C ASN A 170 -12.54 6.19 2.74
N ILE A 171 -11.77 6.76 1.81
CA ILE A 171 -11.43 6.10 0.53
C ILE A 171 -10.55 4.86 0.76
N VAL A 172 -9.65 4.92 1.73
CA VAL A 172 -8.67 3.85 1.99
C VAL A 172 -9.26 2.74 2.85
N ASN A 173 -9.87 3.07 3.98
CA ASN A 173 -10.37 2.08 4.94
C ASN A 173 -11.73 2.44 5.58
N GLY A 174 -12.55 3.23 4.89
CA GLY A 174 -13.82 3.74 5.42
C GLY A 174 -14.81 2.67 5.91
N GLY A 175 -14.83 1.49 5.27
CA GLY A 175 -15.71 0.40 5.69
C GLY A 175 -15.43 -0.16 7.09
N SER A 176 -14.24 0.10 7.64
CA SER A 176 -13.83 -0.36 8.97
C SER A 176 -13.70 0.78 9.99
N GLU A 177 -13.48 2.02 9.52
CA GLU A 177 -13.03 3.13 10.36
C GLU A 177 -13.95 4.36 10.37
N CYS A 178 -15.02 4.40 9.57
CA CYS A 178 -15.88 5.59 9.38
C CYS A 178 -17.38 5.33 9.59
#